data_AF-W8JGL6-F1
#
_entry.id   AF-W8JGL6-F1
#
_cell.length_a   1.000
_cell.length_b   1.000
_cell.length_c   1.000
_cell.angle_alpha   90.00
_cell.angle_beta   90.00
_cell.angle_gamma   90.00
#
_symmetry.space_group_name_H-M   'P 1'
#
loop_
_entity.id
_entity.type
_entity.pdbx_description
1 polymer ?
#
loop_
_entity_poly.entity_id
_entity_poly.type
_entity_poly.pdbx_seq_one_letter_code
_entity_poly.pdbx_strand_id
1 'polypeptide(L)'
;MKSLIDNNLVKFKNISKTKQGIFVNFQVKGERGGATFTASIAVDIESADVSSVDTLETIIERCAHIGVTEFKKCEFQFEGITCL
;
A
#
# COMPACT_ATOMS: atom_id res chain seq x y z
N MET A 1 -23.20 -5.88 -5.77
CA MET A 1 -22.11 -6.88 -5.78
C MET A 1 -20.83 -6.15 -6.16
N LYS A 2 -19.79 -6.16 -5.32
CA LYS A 2 -18.46 -5.66 -5.74
C LYS A 2 -17.94 -6.61 -6.81
N SER A 3 -17.51 -6.08 -7.94
CA SER A 3 -16.96 -6.91 -9.00
C SER A 3 -15.68 -7.60 -8.50
N LEU A 4 -15.37 -8.79 -9.01
CA LEU A 4 -14.08 -9.46 -8.77
C LEU A 4 -12.86 -8.57 -9.09
N ILE A 5 -13.06 -7.54 -9.93
CA ILE A 5 -12.04 -6.55 -10.35
C ILE A 5 -11.68 -5.59 -9.20
N ASP A 6 -12.60 -5.34 -8.27
CA ASP A 6 -12.31 -4.55 -7.06
C ASP A 6 -11.63 -5.37 -5.95
N ASN A 7 -11.64 -6.70 -6.06
CA ASN A 7 -11.00 -7.58 -5.09
C ASN A 7 -9.48 -7.54 -5.31
N ASN A 8 -8.72 -7.29 -4.25
CA ASN A 8 -7.26 -7.23 -4.27
C ASN A 8 -6.66 -6.10 -5.12
N LEU A 9 -7.46 -5.10 -5.52
CA LEU A 9 -6.96 -3.91 -6.22
C LEU A 9 -6.36 -2.91 -5.21
N VAL A 10 -5.07 -2.60 -5.37
CA VAL A 10 -4.39 -1.56 -4.60
C VAL A 10 -4.85 -0.19 -5.12
N LYS A 11 -5.38 0.65 -4.22
CA LYS A 11 -5.86 2.00 -4.54
C LYS A 11 -5.00 3.04 -3.84
N PHE A 12 -4.67 4.11 -4.56
CA PHE A 12 -4.14 5.33 -3.94
C PHE A 12 -5.19 5.89 -2.97
N LYS A 13 -4.76 6.32 -1.79
CA LYS A 13 -5.62 6.88 -0.75
C LYS A 13 -5.40 8.38 -0.60
N ASN A 14 -4.17 8.78 -0.29
CA ASN A 14 -3.77 10.18 -0.11
C ASN A 14 -2.23 10.29 -0.02
N ILE A 15 -1.73 11.52 -0.01
CA ILE A 15 -0.38 11.84 0.44
C ILE A 15 -0.48 12.50 1.82
N SER A 16 0.31 12.02 2.78
CA SER A 16 0.38 12.57 4.14
C SER A 16 1.75 13.20 4.39
N LYS A 17 1.77 14.37 5.02
CA LYS A 17 2.99 15.02 5.50
C LYS A 17 3.01 14.95 7.02
N THR A 18 4.06 14.38 7.58
CA THR A 18 4.27 14.25 9.02
C THR A 18 5.60 14.88 9.42
N LYS A 19 5.93 14.87 10.71
CA LYS A 19 7.28 15.26 11.18
C LYS A 19 8.38 14.31 10.69
N GLN A 20 8.03 13.10 10.28
CA GLN A 20 8.96 12.04 9.89
C GLN A 20 9.22 12.00 8.38
N GLY A 21 8.42 12.70 7.57
CA GLY A 21 8.54 12.66 6.12
C GLY A 21 7.22 12.89 5.40
N ILE A 22 7.23 12.72 4.07
CA ILE A 22 6.06 12.75 3.20
C ILE A 22 5.83 11.34 2.67
N PHE A 23 4.60 10.85 2.80
CA PHE A 23 4.27 9.46 2.48
C PHE A 23 3.11 9.39 1.49
N VAL A 24 3.24 8.52 0.49
CA VAL A 24 2.13 8.12 -0.38
C VAL A 24 1.46 6.89 0.22
N ASN A 25 0.16 6.99 0.49
CA ASN A 25 -0.60 5.97 1.16
C ASN A 25 -1.43 5.17 0.17
N PHE A 26 -1.27 3.85 0.18
CA PHE A 26 -2.05 2.92 -0.61
C PHE A 26 -2.81 1.94 0.28
N GLN A 27 -3.93 1.44 -0.23
CA GLN A 27 -4.75 0.45 0.47
C GLN A 27 -5.30 -0.59 -0.50
N VAL A 28 -5.29 -1.85 -0.08
CA VAL A 28 -5.96 -2.95 -0.73
C VAL A 28 -7.00 -3.55 0.21
N LYS A 29 -8.14 -3.94 -0.35
CA LYS A 29 -9.17 -4.70 0.34
C LYS A 29 -9.44 -5.96 -0.46
N GLY A 30 -9.68 -7.05 0.23
CA GLY A 30 -10.09 -8.26 -0.46
C GLY A 30 -10.84 -9.26 0.40
N GLU A 31 -11.36 -10.25 -0.29
CA GLU A 31 -12.03 -11.41 0.29
C GLU A 31 -11.44 -12.68 -0.32
N ARG A 32 -11.04 -13.62 0.54
CA ARG A 32 -10.48 -14.92 0.15
C ARG A 32 -10.79 -15.97 1.21
N GLY A 33 -11.34 -17.11 0.81
CA GLY A 33 -11.59 -18.24 1.72
C GLY A 33 -12.53 -17.93 2.88
N GLY A 34 -13.48 -17.01 2.69
CA GLY A 34 -14.40 -16.54 3.75
C GLY A 34 -13.81 -15.46 4.68
N ALA A 35 -12.53 -15.10 4.53
CA ALA A 35 -11.92 -13.99 5.25
C ALA A 35 -11.98 -12.70 4.44
N THR A 36 -12.42 -11.61 5.06
CA THR A 36 -12.25 -10.25 4.53
C THR A 36 -11.00 -9.63 5.14
N PHE A 37 -10.16 -9.01 4.32
CA PHE A 37 -8.94 -8.35 4.78
C PHE A 37 -8.80 -6.95 4.21
N THR A 38 -8.00 -6.15 4.90
CA THR A 38 -7.55 -4.84 4.44
C THR A 38 -6.07 -4.72 4.80
N ALA A 39 -5.25 -4.34 3.83
CA ALA A 39 -3.84 -4.03 4.06
C ALA A 39 -3.55 -2.62 3.54
N SER A 40 -2.70 -1.88 4.24
CA SER A 40 -2.30 -0.53 3.86
C SER A 40 -0.78 -0.42 3.91
N ILE A 41 -0.20 0.38 3.01
CA ILE A 41 1.22 0.69 3.00
C ILE A 41 1.40 2.20 2.82
N ALA A 42 2.37 2.75 3.52
CA ALA A 42 2.82 4.12 3.39
C ALA A 42 4.25 4.10 2.86
N VAL A 43 4.48 4.70 1.69
CA VAL A 43 5.79 4.74 1.04
C VAL A 43 6.34 6.15 1.16
N ASP A 44 7.52 6.27 1.74
CA ASP A 44 8.25 7.55 1.81
C ASP A 44 8.66 7.98 0.39
N ILE A 45 8.37 9.24 0.03
CA ILE A 45 8.72 9.77 -1.28
C ILE A 45 10.23 9.81 -1.51
N GLU A 46 11.03 10.04 -0.46
CA GLU A 46 12.49 10.09 -0.59
C GLU A 46 13.05 8.69 -0.90
N SER A 47 12.43 7.64 -0.35
CA SER A 47 12.77 6.25 -0.67
C SER A 47 12.41 5.86 -2.10
N ALA A 48 11.49 6.60 -2.74
CA ALA A 48 11.10 6.42 -4.14
C ALA A 48 11.91 7.31 -5.11
N ASP A 49 12.94 8.00 -4.61
CA ASP A 49 13.78 8.91 -5.38
C ASP A 49 12.95 10.01 -6.08
N VAL A 50 11.97 10.54 -5.35
CA VAL A 50 11.13 11.68 -5.77
C VAL A 50 11.01 12.68 -4.62
N SER A 51 10.64 13.91 -4.97
CA SER A 51 10.58 15.06 -4.07
C SER A 51 9.22 15.75 -4.16
N SER A 52 8.98 16.71 -3.27
CA SER A 52 7.72 17.47 -3.26
C SER A 52 7.57 18.45 -4.43
N VAL A 53 8.60 18.64 -5.26
CA VAL A 53 8.52 19.50 -6.47
C VAL A 53 8.15 18.71 -7.72
N ASP A 54 8.22 17.38 -7.66
CA ASP A 54 7.78 16.51 -8.75
C ASP A 54 6.26 16.54 -8.90
N THR A 55 5.78 16.11 -10.07
CA THR A 55 4.33 16.03 -10.32
C THR A 55 3.69 14.95 -9.44
N LEU A 56 2.41 15.14 -9.12
CA LEU A 56 1.66 14.20 -8.31
C LEU A 56 1.64 12.81 -8.94
N GLU A 57 1.49 12.75 -10.26
CA GLU A 57 1.47 11.51 -11.05
C GLU A 57 2.79 10.75 -10.89
N THR A 58 3.93 11.44 -11.06
CA THR A 58 5.26 10.82 -10.91
C THR A 58 5.50 10.34 -9.48
N ILE A 59 5.10 11.13 -8.48
CA ILE A 59 5.21 10.74 -7.07
C ILE A 59 4.42 9.46 -6.78
N ILE A 60 3.17 9.40 -7.24
CA ILE A 60 2.29 8.24 -7.03
C ILE A 60 2.84 7.01 -7.76
N GLU A 61 3.26 7.14 -9.02
CA GLU A 61 3.77 6.04 -9.83
C GLU A 61 5.03 5.42 -9.20
N ARG A 62 6.02 6.24 -8.86
CA ARG A 62 7.29 5.79 -8.28
C ARG A 62 7.07 5.12 -6.93
N CYS A 63 6.20 5.67 -6.08
CA CYS A 63 5.84 5.05 -4.81
C CYS A 63 5.03 3.76 -5.00
N ALA A 64 4.18 3.66 -6.03
CA ALA A 64 3.41 2.46 -6.33
C ALA A 64 4.31 1.27 -6.72
N HIS A 65 5.42 1.51 -7.43
CA HIS A 65 6.40 0.45 -7.75
C HIS A 65 7.00 -0.19 -6.50
N ILE A 66 7.34 0.61 -5.49
CA ILE A 66 7.78 0.11 -4.18
C ILE A 66 6.61 -0.60 -3.48
N GLY A 67 5.45 0.04 -3.41
CA GLY A 67 4.26 -0.49 -2.72
C GLY A 67 3.84 -1.87 -3.23
N VAL A 68 3.82 -2.10 -4.55
CA VAL A 68 3.49 -3.40 -5.14
C VAL A 68 4.53 -4.48 -4.79
N THR A 69 5.80 -4.11 -4.74
CA THR A 69 6.88 -5.04 -4.40
C THR A 69 6.75 -5.49 -2.95
N GLU A 70 6.50 -4.55 -2.05
CA GLU A 70 6.39 -4.84 -0.62
C GLU A 70 5.10 -5.59 -0.28
N PHE A 71 3.95 -5.24 -0.87
CA PHE A 71 2.72 -6.03 -0.72
C PHE A 71 2.88 -7.50 -1.12
N LYS A 72 3.70 -7.80 -2.14
CA LYS A 72 3.96 -9.18 -2.58
C LYS A 72 4.88 -9.95 -1.64
N LYS A 73 5.76 -9.25 -0.91
CA LYS A 73 6.71 -9.84 0.04
C LYS A 73 6.15 -9.93 1.46
N CYS A 74 5.05 -9.25 1.77
CA CYS A 74 4.47 -9.28 3.10
C CYS A 74 4.06 -10.71 3.49
N GLU A 75 4.75 -11.27 4.46
CA GLU A 75 4.32 -12.45 5.20
C GLU A 75 3.60 -11.99 6.47
N PHE A 76 2.30 -12.26 6.54
CA PHE A 76 1.49 -11.88 7.70
C PHE A 76 1.50 -12.99 8.75
N GLN A 77 1.62 -12.62 10.01
CA GLN A 77 1.54 -13.53 11.15
C GLN A 77 0.38 -13.10 12.05
N PHE A 78 -0.30 -14.07 12.65
CA PHE A 78 -1.31 -13.80 13.67
C PHE A 78 -0.64 -13.67 15.03
N GLU A 79 -1.02 -12.63 15.78
CA GLU A 79 -0.53 -12.45 17.14
C GLU A 79 -0.88 -13.67 18.01
N GLY A 80 0.11 -14.18 18.75
CA GLY A 80 -0.07 -15.33 19.64
C GLY A 80 -0.22 -16.69 18.95
N ILE A 81 -0.22 -16.75 17.61
CA ILE A 81 -0.22 -18.02 16.86
C ILE A 81 1.17 -18.22 16.26
N THR A 82 2.00 -18.97 16.98
CA THR A 82 3.30 -19.40 16.47
C THR A 82 3.08 -20.63 15.59
N CYS A 83 3.24 -20.47 14.28
CA CYS A 83 3.13 -21.51 13.24
C CYS A 83 1.70 -21.83 12.75
N LEU A 84 1.43 -21.49 11.49
CA LEU A 84 0.43 -22.12 10.61
C LEU A 84 1.15 -22.56 9.32
#